data_AF-A0A6L2PNJ5-F1
#
_entry.id   AF-A0A6L2PNJ5-F1
#
_cell.length_a   1.000
_cell.length_b   1.000
_cell.length_c   1.000
_cell.angle_alpha   90.00
_cell.angle_beta   90.00
_cell.angle_gamma   90.00
#
_symmetry.space_group_name_H-M   'P 1'
#
loop_
_entity.id
_entity.type
_entity.pdbx_description
1 polymer ?
#
loop_
_entity_poly.entity_id
_entity_poly.type
_entity_poly.pdbx_seq_one_letter_code
_entity_poly.pdbx_strand_id
1 'polypeptide(L)' 'MKGGFFIGPQIRKAMSDPFFENSMNLLEKQAWQSFKNILENFLGNKRTPYYKHILHNWLEHLKTWAAT' A
#
# COMPACT_ATOMS: atom_id res chain seq x y z
N MET A 1 15.14 -10.08 1.81
CA MET A 1 14.39 -9.27 0.82
C MET A 1 15.06 -7.92 0.66
N LYS A 2 15.40 -7.50 -0.57
CA LYS A 2 15.72 -6.09 -0.85
C LYS A 2 14.41 -5.40 -1.23
N GLY A 3 13.67 -4.90 -0.23
CA GLY A 3 12.53 -4.01 -0.50
C GLY A 3 13.07 -2.79 -1.23
N GLY A 4 12.66 -2.58 -2.49
CA GLY A 4 13.03 -1.39 -3.24
C GLY A 4 12.51 -0.15 -2.53
N PHE A 5 13.31 0.92 -2.50
CA PHE A 5 12.88 2.21 -1.96
C PHE A 5 11.95 2.89 -2.95
N PHE A 6 10.64 2.83 -2.70
CA PHE A 6 9.66 3.54 -3.49
C PHE A 6 9.57 5.00 -3.05
N ILE A 7 9.91 5.92 -3.96
CA ILE A 7 9.71 7.36 -3.73
C ILE A 7 8.32 7.80 -4.18
N GLY A 8 7.81 8.89 -3.60
CA GLY A 8 6.47 9.43 -3.89
C GLY A 8 6.09 9.50 -5.38
N PRO A 9 6.97 9.95 -6.30
CA PRO A 9 6.69 9.92 -7.74
C PRO A 9 6.47 8.53 -8.33
N GLN A 10 7.22 7.52 -7.87
CA GLN A 10 7.08 6.14 -8.35
C GLN A 10 5.75 5.53 -7.86
N ILE A 11 5.37 5.81 -6.61
CA ILE A 11 4.08 5.40 -6.05
C ILE A 11 2.93 6.01 -6.86
N ARG A 12 3.00 7.30 -7.18
CA ARG A 12 1.98 7.97 -8.02
C ARG A 12 1.87 7.34 -9.41
N LYS A 13 2.99 6.98 -10.03
CA LYS A 13 3.00 6.31 -11.34
C LYS A 13 2.33 4.93 -11.28
N ALA A 14 2.63 4.15 -10.24
CA ALA A 14 1.99 2.85 -10.01
C ALA A 14 0.48 2.99 -9.72
N MET A 15 0.06 4.01 -8.97
CA MET A 15 -1.36 4.31 -8.71
C MET A 15 -2.14 4.74 -9.96
N SER A 16 -1.48 5.42 -10.91
CA SER A 16 -2.12 5.89 -12.15
C SER A 16 -2.18 4.83 -13.25
N ASP A 17 -1.46 3.72 -13.11
CA ASP A 17 -1.42 2.66 -14.11
C ASP A 17 -2.58 1.67 -13.89
N PRO A 18 -3.58 1.63 -14.79
CA PRO A 18 -4.75 0.76 -14.64
C PRO A 18 -4.42 -0.73 -14.77
N PHE A 19 -3.25 -1.09 -15.31
CA PHE A 19 -2.84 -2.47 -15.52
C PHE A 19 -1.85 -2.98 -14.47
N PHE A 20 -1.42 -2.13 -13.53
CA PHE A 20 -0.43 -2.49 -12.53
C PHE A 20 -0.86 -3.65 -11.62
N GLU A 21 -2.15 -3.73 -11.28
CA GLU A 21 -2.69 -4.86 -10.51
C GLU A 21 -2.68 -6.19 -11.26
N ASN A 22 -2.56 -6.16 -12.59
CA ASN A 22 -2.55 -7.38 -13.41
C ASN A 22 -1.19 -8.09 -13.37
N SER A 23 -0.12 -7.42 -12.97
CA SER A 23 1.19 -8.05 -12.78
C SER A 23 1.32 -8.72 -11.41
N MET A 24 0.31 -8.62 -10.55
CA MET A 24 0.34 -9.09 -9.16
C MET A 24 -0.33 -10.46 -9.01
N ASN A 25 0.20 -11.29 -8.12
CA ASN A 25 -0.52 -12.45 -7.63
C ASN A 25 -1.63 -12.03 -6.62
N LEU A 26 -2.43 -12.99 -6.16
CA LEU A 26 -3.57 -12.72 -5.27
C LEU A 26 -3.18 -12.00 -3.98
N LEU A 27 -2.08 -12.43 -3.33
CA LEU A 27 -1.62 -11.84 -2.07
C LEU A 27 -1.07 -10.43 -2.28
N GLU A 28 -0.27 -10.25 -3.32
CA GLU A 28 0.26 -8.94 -3.72
C GLU A 28 -0.87 -7.96 -4.03
N LYS A 29 -1.92 -8.41 -4.72
CA LYS A 29 -3.09 -7.59 -5.03
C LYS A 29 -3.86 -7.17 -3.77
N GLN A 30 -4.03 -8.06 -2.81
CA GLN A 30 -4.65 -7.74 -1.50
C GLN A 30 -3.81 -6.73 -0.70
N ALA A 31 -2.48 -6.92 -0.67
CA ALA A 31 -1.56 -6.00 -0.04
C ALA A 31 -1.57 -4.62 -0.73
N TRP A 32 -1.60 -4.60 -2.07
CA TRP A 32 -1.67 -3.37 -2.87
C TRP A 32 -2.97 -2.62 -2.62
N GLN A 33 -4.14 -3.28 -2.62
CA GLN A 33 -5.42 -2.64 -2.31
C GLN A 33 -5.45 -2.01 -0.91
N SER A 34 -4.88 -2.70 0.09
CA SER A 34 -4.72 -2.17 1.45
C SER A 34 -3.80 -0.94 1.46
N PHE A 35 -2.73 -0.97 0.68
CA PHE A 35 -1.81 0.15 0.51
C PHE A 35 -2.47 1.35 -0.19
N LYS A 36 -3.24 1.14 -1.27
CA LYS A 36 -4.00 2.23 -1.94
C LYS A 36 -4.91 2.97 -0.96
N ASN A 37 -5.62 2.22 -0.12
CA ASN A 37 -6.49 2.78 0.91
C ASN A 37 -5.71 3.66 1.90
N ILE A 38 -4.50 3.25 2.32
CA ILE A 38 -3.63 4.09 3.14
C ILE A 38 -3.25 5.36 2.38
N LEU A 39 -2.81 5.25 1.13
CA LEU A 39 -2.36 6.41 0.36
C LEU A 39 -3.47 7.43 0.15
N GLU A 40 -4.69 7.00 -0.17
CA GLU A 40 -5.84 7.91 -0.34
C GLU A 40 -6.22 8.64 0.96
N ASN A 41 -5.96 8.02 2.11
CA ASN A 41 -6.28 8.57 3.43
C ASN A 41 -5.11 9.27 4.13
N PHE A 42 -3.90 9.18 3.57
CA PHE A 42 -2.65 9.61 4.23
C PHE A 42 -1.71 10.44 3.35
N LEU A 43 -1.65 10.22 2.04
CA LEU A 43 -0.82 11.01 1.13
C LEU A 43 -1.52 12.30 0.70
N GLY A 44 -1.09 13.42 1.29
CA GLY A 44 -1.54 14.78 0.97
C GLY A 44 -1.80 15.61 2.23
N ASN A 45 -2.38 16.79 2.06
CA ASN A 45 -2.79 17.67 3.17
C ASN A 45 -4.05 17.18 3.92
N LYS A 46 -4.59 16.01 3.56
CA LYS A 46 -5.69 15.37 4.29
C LYS A 46 -5.13 14.25 5.16
N ARG A 47 -5.20 14.45 6.48
CA ARG A 47 -5.11 13.36 7.47
C ARG A 47 -6.52 13.05 7.92
N THR A 48 -7.00 11.83 7.68
CA THR A 48 -8.25 11.41 8.33
C THR A 48 -7.98 11.20 9.83
N PRO A 49 -8.97 11.41 10.71
CA PRO A 49 -8.82 11.10 12.13
C PRO A 49 -8.45 9.62 12.39
N TYR A 50 -8.79 8.73 11.45
CA TYR A 50 -8.64 7.28 11.58
C TYR A 50 -7.34 6.72 10.99
N TYR A 51 -6.43 7.57 10.52
CA TYR A 51 -5.21 7.12 9.82
C TYR A 51 -4.36 6.14 10.65
N LYS A 52 -4.31 6.29 11.98
CA LYS A 52 -3.58 5.40 12.88
C LYS A 52 -4.12 3.97 12.86
N HIS A 53 -5.44 3.82 12.79
CA HIS A 53 -6.10 2.52 12.73
C HIS A 53 -5.82 1.82 11.41
N ILE A 54 -5.91 2.56 10.29
CA ILE A 54 -5.59 2.02 8.95
C ILE A 54 -4.12 1.58 8.88
N LEU A 55 -3.19 2.39 9.41
CA LEU A 55 -1.77 2.07 9.43
C LEU A 55 -1.47 0.82 10.27
N HIS A 56 -2.12 0.70 11.44
CA HIS A 56 -1.96 -0.47 12.31
C HIS A 56 -2.43 -1.75 11.61
N ASN A 57 -3.61 -1.73 10.98
CA ASN A 57 -4.16 -2.89 10.28
C ASN A 57 -3.26 -3.34 9.11
N TRP A 58 -2.68 -2.40 8.36
CA TRP A 58 -1.73 -2.74 7.30
C TRP A 58 -0.43 -3.35 7.83
N LEU A 59 0.12 -2.80 8.92
CA LEU A 59 1.33 -3.33 9.54
C LEU A 59 1.15 -4.77 10.03
N GLU A 60 -0.02 -5.10 10.59
CA GLU A 60 -0.32 -6.47 11.01
C GLU A 60 -0.38 -7.42 9.82
N HIS A 61 -1.10 -7.08 8.74
CA HIS A 61 -1.12 -7.91 7.52
C HIS A 61 0.26 -8.09 6.90
N LEU A 62 1.09 -7.04 6.91
CA LEU A 62 2.45 -7.10 6.37
C LEU A 62 3.36 -8.01 7.21
N LYS A 63 3.25 -7.98 8.55
CA LYS A 63 3.98 -8.90 9.43
C LYS A 63 3.55 -10.35 9.20
N THR A 64 2.26 -10.60 9.06
CA THR A 64 1.74 -11.94 8.76
C THR A 64 2.27 -12.46 7.44
N TRP A 65 2.26 -11.64 6.38
CA TRP A 65 2.83 -11.99 5.08
C TRP A 65 4.33 -12.29 5.15
N ALA A 66 5.10 -11.48 5.88
CA ALA A 66 6.55 -11.65 6.02
C ALA A 66 6.96 -12.88 6.87
N ALA A 67 6.02 -13.47 7.63
CA ALA A 67 6.24 -14.65 8.45
C ALA A 67 5.89 -15.97 7.74
N THR A 68 5.37 -15.91 6.51
CA THR A 68 5.12 -17.03 5.59
C THR A 68 6.24 -17.14 4.56
#